data_AF-A0AAW8KNP8-F1
#
_entry.id   AF-A0AAW8KNP8-F1
#
_cell.length_a   1.000
_cell.length_b   1.000
_cell.length_c   1.000
_cell.angle_alpha   90.00
_cell.angle_beta   90.00
_cell.angle_gamma   90.00
#
_symmetry.space_group_name_H-M   'P 1'
#
loop_
_entity.id
_entity.type
_entity.pdbx_description
1 polymer ?
#
loop_
_entity_poly.entity_id
_entity_poly.type
_entity_poly.pdbx_seq_one_letter_code
_entity_poly.pdbx_strand_id
1 'polypeptide(L)' 'KWFKPGPNGELPKEILDEYCLEIYNPDDELLGTHLYDTNSGNVERGICSLPFVRQSDGEVVYFPSNLIENLYLSNGMS' A
#
# COMPACT_ATOMS: atom_id res chain seq x y z
N LYS A 1 5.66 7.70 -2.66
CA LYS A 1 7.02 7.13 -2.55
C LYS A 1 7.01 5.74 -3.17
N TRP A 2 8.15 5.24 -3.64
CA TRP A 2 8.27 3.92 -4.25
C TRP A 2 8.97 2.97 -3.29
N PHE A 3 8.44 1.76 -3.15
CA PHE A 3 8.98 0.73 -2.25
C PHE A 3 9.16 -0.58 -3.01
N LYS A 4 10.30 -1.24 -2.84
CA LYS A 4 10.55 -2.53 -3.49
C LYS A 4 10.08 -3.66 -2.59
N PRO A 5 9.34 -4.66 -3.11
CA PRO A 5 9.06 -5.86 -2.36
C PRO A 5 10.37 -6.60 -2.01
N GLY A 6 10.28 -7.48 -1.03
CA GLY A 6 11.39 -8.36 -0.66
C GLY A 6 11.75 -9.36 -1.77
N PRO A 7 12.85 -10.13 -1.60
CA PRO A 7 13.34 -11.06 -2.61
C PRO A 7 12.32 -12.12 -3.07
N ASN A 8 11.37 -12.50 -2.21
CA ASN A 8 10.32 -13.46 -2.52
C ASN A 8 8.94 -12.79 -2.70
N GLY A 9 8.93 -11.46 -2.91
CA GLY A 9 7.69 -10.70 -3.04
C GLY A 9 7.12 -10.22 -1.72
N GLU A 10 7.86 -10.30 -0.61
CA GLU A 10 7.37 -9.89 0.70
C GLU A 10 6.96 -8.41 0.72
N LEU A 11 5.96 -8.10 1.54
CA LEU A 11 5.54 -6.73 1.82
C LEU A 11 6.71 -5.90 2.39
N PRO A 12 6.99 -4.71 1.84
CA PRO A 12 7.87 -3.73 2.49
C PRO A 12 7.32 -3.36 3.86
N LYS A 13 8.19 -3.20 4.86
CA LYS A 13 7.77 -2.86 6.24
C LYS A 13 7.32 -1.40 6.37
N GLU A 14 7.62 -0.58 5.38
CA GLU A 14 7.37 0.85 5.37
C GLU A 14 5.99 1.24 4.82
N ILE A 15 5.21 0.28 4.31
CA ILE A 15 3.86 0.50 3.78
C ILE A 15 2.85 -0.21 4.66
N LEU A 16 1.68 0.43 4.83
CA LEU A 16 0.64 0.04 5.78
C LEU A 16 1.16 0.05 7.23
N ASP A 17 0.28 0.34 8.18
CA ASP A 17 0.56 0.15 9.60
C ASP A 17 -0.02 -1.19 10.07
N GLU A 18 0.26 -1.55 11.33
CA GLU A 18 -0.22 -2.81 11.94
C GLU A 18 -1.74 -2.97 11.82
N TYR A 19 -2.49 -1.91 12.08
CA TYR A 19 -3.95 -1.90 11.97
C TYR A 19 -4.43 -2.15 10.52
N CYS A 20 -3.78 -1.53 9.53
CA CYS A 20 -4.09 -1.77 8.14
C CYS A 20 -3.75 -3.21 7.71
N LEU A 21 -2.67 -3.79 8.22
CA LEU A 21 -2.29 -5.16 7.92
C LEU A 21 -3.31 -6.17 8.45
N GLU A 22 -3.89 -5.94 9.63
CA GLU A 22 -4.99 -6.77 10.15
C GLU A 22 -6.22 -6.79 9.22
N ILE A 23 -6.44 -5.72 8.44
CA ILE A 23 -7.59 -5.59 7.53
C ILE A 23 -7.26 -6.15 6.13
N TYR A 24 -6.10 -5.80 5.58
CA TYR A 24 -5.75 -6.12 4.19
C TYR A 24 -4.94 -7.40 4.03
N ASN A 25 -4.34 -7.89 5.10
CA ASN A 25 -3.51 -9.08 5.12
C ASN A 25 -3.83 -9.98 6.35
N PRO A 26 -5.10 -10.33 6.61
CA PRO A 26 -5.48 -11.10 7.81
C PRO A 26 -4.90 -12.52 7.83
N ASP A 27 -4.66 -13.12 6.67
CA ASP A 27 -4.18 -14.49 6.51
C ASP A 27 -2.68 -14.57 6.14
N ASP A 28 -1.96 -13.45 6.16
CA ASP A 28 -0.54 -13.36 5.77
C ASP A 28 -0.21 -13.79 4.31
N GLU A 29 -1.20 -13.75 3.41
CA GLU A 29 -1.05 -14.14 2.00
C GLU A 29 -0.77 -12.96 1.05
N LEU A 30 -0.84 -11.72 1.53
CA LEU A 30 -0.61 -10.53 0.71
C LEU A 30 0.89 -10.36 0.42
N LEU A 31 1.25 -10.41 -0.86
CA LEU A 31 2.60 -10.10 -1.33
C LEU A 31 2.66 -8.67 -1.84
N GLY A 32 3.82 -8.03 -1.70
CA GLY A 32 4.10 -6.73 -2.28
C GLY A 32 3.97 -6.73 -3.81
N THR A 33 4.21 -7.87 -4.46
CA THR A 33 4.01 -8.06 -5.91
C THR A 33 2.54 -7.98 -6.33
N HIS A 34 1.58 -8.14 -5.42
CA HIS A 34 0.15 -7.95 -5.70
C HIS A 34 -0.23 -6.46 -5.78
N LEU A 35 0.64 -5.57 -5.27
CA LEU A 35 0.32 -4.17 -5.03
C LEU A 35 0.91 -3.21 -6.07
N TYR A 36 1.40 -3.71 -7.20
CA TYR A 36 1.82 -2.84 -8.30
C TYR A 36 0.64 -2.04 -8.83
N ASP A 37 0.85 -0.74 -9.02
CA ASP A 37 -0.21 0.14 -9.50
C ASP A 37 -0.41 0.00 -11.01
N THR A 38 -1.67 -0.01 -11.43
CA THR A 38 -2.04 -0.18 -12.84
C THR A 38 -1.70 1.06 -13.66
N ASN A 39 -1.76 2.23 -13.05
CA ASN A 39 -1.56 3.52 -13.71
C ASN A 39 -0.13 3.71 -14.23
N SER A 40 0.88 3.28 -13.49
CA SER A 40 2.29 3.34 -13.89
C SER A 40 2.73 2.11 -14.68
N GLY A 41 2.19 0.93 -14.34
CA GLY A 41 2.67 -0.36 -14.84
C GLY A 41 4.15 -0.65 -14.55
N ASN A 42 4.80 0.14 -13.67
CA ASN A 42 6.25 0.15 -13.51
C ASN A 42 6.72 -0.77 -12.37
N VAL A 43 6.65 -2.07 -12.64
CA VAL A 43 7.06 -3.14 -11.71
C VAL A 43 8.51 -2.99 -11.24
N GLU A 44 9.43 -2.53 -12.11
CA GLU A 44 10.85 -2.37 -11.77
C GLU A 44 11.08 -1.32 -10.68
N ARG A 45 10.26 -0.27 -10.69
CA ARG A 45 10.36 0.84 -9.73
C ARG A 45 9.78 0.46 -8.37
N GLY A 46 8.85 -0.48 -8.33
CA GLY A 46 8.26 -1.02 -7.11
C GLY A 46 6.79 -0.63 -6.94
N ILE A 47 6.34 -0.67 -5.70
CA ILE A 47 4.98 -0.32 -5.27
C ILE A 47 4.92 1.20 -5.10
N CYS A 48 4.03 1.86 -5.82
CA CYS A 48 3.72 3.27 -5.60
C CYS A 48 2.83 3.41 -4.36
N SER A 49 3.26 4.18 -3.37
CA SER A 49 2.49 4.42 -2.15
C SER A 49 2.38 5.90 -1.80
N LEU A 50 1.18 6.34 -1.47
CA LEU A 50 0.85 7.71 -1.14
C LEU A 50 0.90 7.94 0.39
N PRO A 51 1.41 9.08 0.86
CA PRO A 51 1.42 9.40 2.28
C PRO A 51 0.03 9.84 2.75
N PHE A 52 -0.53 9.15 3.75
CA PHE A 52 -1.73 9.56 4.48
C PHE A 52 -1.37 9.90 5.92
N VAL A 53 -2.11 10.84 6.51
CA VAL A 53 -1.94 11.21 7.92
C VAL A 53 -3.02 10.52 8.74
N ARG A 54 -2.60 9.63 9.64
CA ARG A 54 -3.51 9.00 10.59
C ARG A 54 -3.95 10.03 11.61
N GLN A 55 -5.25 10.31 11.67
CA GLN A 55 -5.77 11.47 12.41
C GLN A 55 -5.70 11.31 13.94
N SER A 56 -5.57 10.09 14.46
CA SER A 56 -5.49 9.83 15.90
C SER A 56 -4.20 10.33 16.55
N ASP A 57 -3.09 10.34 15.80
CA ASP A 57 -1.76 10.67 16.32
C ASP A 57 -0.90 11.52 15.38
N GLY A 58 -1.34 11.76 14.15
CA GLY A 58 -0.62 12.58 13.17
C GLY A 58 0.49 11.85 12.43
N GLU A 59 0.64 10.53 12.64
CA GLU A 59 1.67 9.74 11.98
C GLU A 59 1.39 9.57 10.48
N VAL A 60 2.47 9.52 9.69
CA VAL A 60 2.38 9.29 8.24
C VAL A 60 2.40 7.80 7.96
N VAL A 61 1.34 7.30 7.32
CA VAL A 61 1.23 5.92 6.84
C VAL A 61 1.27 5.93 5.31
N TYR A 62 2.16 5.12 4.73
CA TYR A 62 2.22 4.98 3.27
C TYR A 62 1.23 3.91 2.80
N PHE A 63 0.23 4.35 2.03
CA PHE A 63 -0.80 3.47 1.46
C PHE A 63 -0.50 3.16 -0.01
N PRO A 64 -0.46 1.88 -0.43
CA PRO A 64 -0.33 1.51 -1.85
C PRO A 64 -1.44 2.14 -2.70
N SER A 65 -1.08 2.79 -3.81
CA SER A 65 -2.08 3.36 -4.71
C SER A 65 -2.97 2.27 -5.31
N ASN A 66 -2.45 1.06 -5.53
CA ASN A 66 -3.23 -0.10 -5.94
C ASN A 66 -4.43 -0.37 -5.01
N LEU A 67 -4.27 -0.33 -3.68
CA LEU A 67 -5.39 -0.53 -2.75
C LEU A 67 -6.41 0.62 -2.83
N ILE A 68 -5.94 1.85 -3.00
CA ILE A 68 -6.80 3.03 -3.15
C ILE A 68 -7.64 2.92 -4.43
N GLU A 69 -6.99 2.59 -5.53
CA GLU A 69 -7.60 2.48 -6.85
C GLU A 69 -8.60 1.33 -6.92
N ASN A 70 -8.32 0.19 -6.28
CA ASN A 70 -9.21 -0.98 -6.35
C ASN A 70 -10.36 -0.94 -5.33
N LEU A 71 -10.14 -0.39 -4.13
CA LEU A 71 -11.11 -0.51 -3.03
C LEU A 71 -11.87 0.78 -2.73
N TYR A 72 -11.29 1.95 -3.03
CA TYR A 72 -11.84 3.23 -2.59
C TYR A 72 -12.33 4.12 -3.75
N LEU A 73 -11.66 4.05 -4.91
CA LEU A 73 -12.01 4.85 -6.09
C LEU A 73 -12.17 6.35 -5.72
N SER A 74 -13.33 6.93 -6.03
CA SER A 74 -13.66 8.33 -5.71
C SER A 74 -14.36 8.53 -4.37
N ASN A 75 -14.60 7.47 -3.61
CA ASN A 75 -15.29 7.57 -2.34
C ASN A 75 -14.41 8.32 -1.32
N GLY A 76 -14.96 9.36 -0.69
CA GLY A 76 -14.24 10.18 0.29
C GLY A 76 -13.35 11.28 -0.32
N MET A 77 -13.38 11.51 -1.64
CA MET A 77 -12.75 12.68 -2.27
C MET A 77 -13.74 13.87 -2.32
N SER A 78 -13.31 15.05 -1.87
CA SER A 78 -14.05 16.32 -1.98
C SER A 78 -13.10 17.50 -2.15
#